data_AF-A0A1E9PPH0-F1
#
_entry.id   AF-A0A1E9PPH0-F1
#
_cell.length_a   1.000
_cell.length_b   1.000
_cell.length_c   1.000
_cell.angle_alpha   90.00
_cell.angle_beta   90.00
_cell.angle_gamma   90.00
#
_symmetry.space_group_name_H-M   'P 1'
#
loop_
_entity.id
_entity.type
_entity.pdbx_description
1 polymer ?
#
loop_
_entity_poly.entity_id
_entity_poly.type
_entity_poly.pdbx_seq_one_letter_code
_entity_poly.pdbx_strand_id
1 'polypeptide(L)'
;MKLNNVELINIHNVLQALAQQKIAGAFKFKLLKLTKAVGEEARTVIESLEFKEDGKVKESEENEEILKVEQDVSLPKINEKDLEPLEISVADLLVLEPIIDKGDDK
;
A
#
# COMPACT_ATOMS: atom_id res chain seq x y z
N MET A 1 -12.01 5.74 1.47
CA MET A 1 -12.18 4.27 1.26
C MET A 1 -11.80 3.61 2.56
N LYS A 2 -12.46 2.51 2.93
CA LYS A 2 -12.14 1.81 4.17
C LYS A 2 -11.06 0.77 3.94
N LEU A 3 -9.97 0.86 4.71
CA LEU A 3 -8.90 -0.13 4.76
C LEU A 3 -8.55 -0.41 6.22
N ASN A 4 -8.22 -1.65 6.53
CA ASN A 4 -7.58 -1.95 7.80
C ASN A 4 -6.08 -1.63 7.76
N ASN A 5 -5.48 -1.53 8.95
CA ASN A 5 -4.08 -1.17 9.10
C ASN A 5 -3.12 -2.19 8.46
N VAL A 6 -3.47 -3.48 8.43
CA VAL A 6 -2.70 -4.49 7.69
C VAL A 6 -2.72 -4.23 6.19
N GLU A 7 -3.88 -3.94 5.62
CA GLU A 7 -4.04 -3.61 4.20
C GLU A 7 -3.22 -2.38 3.82
N LEU A 8 -3.25 -1.32 4.65
CA LEU A 8 -2.45 -0.11 4.44
C LEU A 8 -0.94 -0.41 4.42
N ILE A 9 -0.45 -1.18 5.40
CA ILE A 9 0.98 -1.58 5.46
C ILE A 9 1.34 -2.43 4.24
N ASN A 10 0.49 -3.38 3.85
CA ASN A 10 0.76 -4.25 2.70
C ASN A 10 0.81 -3.45 1.39
N ILE A 11 -0.15 -2.54 1.18
CA ILE A 11 -0.14 -1.63 0.02
C ILE A 11 1.14 -0.78 0.04
N HIS A 12 1.53 -0.22 1.19
CA HIS A 12 2.77 0.54 1.32
C HIS A 12 3.99 -0.25 0.87
N ASN A 13 4.10 -1.50 1.33
CA ASN A 13 5.24 -2.37 1.02
C ASN A 13 5.32 -2.69 -0.47
N VAL A 14 4.19 -3.00 -1.11
CA VAL A 14 4.15 -3.26 -2.56
C VAL A 14 4.53 -2.01 -3.35
N LEU A 15 4.00 -0.84 -2.99
CA LEU A 15 4.32 0.42 -3.66
C LEU A 15 5.79 0.80 -3.50
N GLN A 16 6.39 0.55 -2.32
CA GLN A 16 7.82 0.73 -2.11
C GLN A 16 8.65 -0.20 -2.98
N ALA A 17 8.27 -1.47 -3.09
CA ALA A 17 8.94 -2.44 -3.96
C ALA A 17 8.89 -1.99 -5.44
N LEU A 18 7.73 -1.53 -5.90
CA LEU A 18 7.58 -0.94 -7.24
C LEU A 18 8.43 0.32 -7.41
N ALA A 19 8.53 1.17 -6.39
CA ALA A 19 9.31 2.41 -6.44
C ALA A 19 10.83 2.16 -6.53
N GLN A 20 11.32 0.98 -6.12
CA GLN A 20 12.71 0.58 -6.32
C GLN A 20 13.01 0.18 -7.77
N GLN A 21 11.98 -0.09 -8.59
CA GLN A 21 12.15 -0.42 -10.00
C GLN A 21 12.40 0.84 -10.83
N LYS A 22 13.15 0.70 -11.94
CA LYS A 22 13.34 1.77 -12.90
C LYS A 22 12.09 1.91 -13.78
N ILE A 23 11.17 2.77 -13.35
CA ILE A 23 9.91 3.01 -14.07
C ILE A 23 10.05 4.21 -15.02
N ALA A 24 9.74 3.97 -16.29
CA ALA A 24 9.73 5.00 -17.33
C ALA A 24 8.35 5.68 -17.48
N GLY A 25 8.31 6.77 -18.22
CA GLY A 25 7.05 7.45 -18.59
C GLY A 25 6.39 8.23 -17.44
N ALA A 26 5.10 8.52 -17.61
CA ALA A 26 4.31 9.33 -16.69
C ALA A 26 3.93 8.58 -15.38
N PHE A 27 3.89 7.25 -15.43
CA PHE A 27 3.48 6.42 -14.29
C PHE A 27 4.36 6.63 -13.05
N LYS A 28 5.67 6.85 -13.21
CA LYS A 28 6.58 7.13 -12.08
C LYS A 28 6.13 8.30 -11.20
N PHE A 29 5.49 9.32 -11.78
CA PHE A 29 4.98 10.46 -11.01
C PHE A 29 3.70 10.11 -10.27
N LYS A 30 2.85 9.25 -10.84
CA LYS A 30 1.67 8.70 -10.15
C LYS A 30 2.10 7.83 -8.98
N LEU A 31 3.03 6.89 -9.23
CA LEU A 31 3.58 6.01 -8.21
C LEU A 31 4.25 6.81 -7.08
N LEU A 32 5.01 7.86 -7.39
CA LEU A 32 5.64 8.72 -6.37
C LEU A 32 4.59 9.38 -5.46
N LYS A 33 3.52 9.95 -6.04
CA LYS A 33 2.46 10.60 -5.26
C LYS A 33 1.73 9.60 -4.37
N LEU A 34 1.42 8.43 -4.92
CA LEU A 34 0.73 7.38 -4.19
C LEU A 34 1.59 6.80 -3.07
N THR A 35 2.87 6.52 -3.34
CA THR A 35 3.82 6.01 -2.34
C THR A 35 3.95 6.99 -1.16
N LYS A 36 3.94 8.30 -1.44
CA LYS A 36 3.92 9.33 -0.39
C LYS A 36 2.61 9.32 0.41
N ALA A 37 1.47 9.35 -0.27
CA ALA A 37 0.16 9.37 0.39
C ALA A 37 -0.04 8.14 1.29
N VAL A 38 0.21 6.93 0.76
CA VAL A 38 0.11 5.69 1.54
C VAL A 38 1.19 5.63 2.62
N GLY A 39 2.40 6.15 2.35
CA GLY A 39 3.50 6.16 3.31
C GLY A 39 3.24 7.01 4.55
N GLU A 40 2.54 8.13 4.41
CA GLU A 40 2.13 8.96 5.56
C GLU A 40 1.13 8.21 6.45
N GLU A 41 0.13 7.55 5.85
CA GLU A 41 -0.86 6.75 6.60
C GLU A 41 -0.22 5.52 7.26
N ALA A 42 0.55 4.75 6.49
CA ALA A 42 1.23 3.54 6.99
C ALA A 42 2.25 3.85 8.09
N ARG A 43 2.93 5.01 8.01
CA ARG A 43 3.87 5.45 9.04
C ARG A 43 3.18 5.65 10.39
N THR A 44 1.99 6.26 10.39
CA THR A 44 1.20 6.47 11.61
C THR A 44 0.86 5.13 12.28
N VAL A 45 0.51 4.12 11.46
CA VAL A 45 0.26 2.76 11.96
C VAL A 45 1.54 2.13 12.51
N ILE A 46 2.64 2.20 11.75
CA ILE A 46 3.94 1.63 12.15
C ILE A 46 4.43 2.25 13.46
N GLU A 47 4.30 3.57 13.64
CA GLU A 47 4.69 4.26 14.87
C GLU A 47 3.84 3.86 16.09
N SER A 48 2.66 3.28 15.86
CA SER A 48 1.79 2.77 16.93
C SER A 48 2.10 1.32 17.32
N LEU A 49 2.85 0.58 16.48
CA LEU A 49 3.15 -0.84 16.73
C LEU A 49 4.36 -1.00 17.65
N GLU A 50 4.30 -2.02 18.51
CA GLU A 50 5.48 -2.49 19.24
C GLU A 50 6.31 -3.44 18.37
N PHE A 51 7.64 -3.29 18.44
CA PHE A 51 8.59 -4.13 17.71
C PHE A 51 9.47 -4.95 18.66
N LYS A 52 9.84 -6.15 18.21
CA LYS A 52 10.90 -6.96 18.80
C LYS A 52 12.25 -6.32 18.48
N GLU A 53 13.30 -6.72 19.21
CA GLU A 53 14.68 -6.23 18.98
C GLU A 53 15.20 -6.55 17.56
N ASP A 54 14.65 -7.58 16.91
CA ASP A 54 14.98 -7.95 15.52
C ASP A 54 14.23 -7.13 14.46
N GLY A 55 13.46 -6.12 14.88
CA GLY A 55 12.70 -5.22 14.01
C GLY A 55 11.38 -5.79 13.49
N LYS A 56 10.96 -6.99 13.93
CA LYS A 56 9.64 -7.54 13.60
C LYS A 56 8.57 -7.03 14.54
N VAL A 57 7.35 -6.92 14.04
CA VAL A 57 6.19 -6.60 14.88
C VAL A 57 6.08 -7.64 16.01
N LYS A 58 5.96 -7.17 17.24
CA LYS A 58 5.76 -8.02 18.41
C LYS A 58 4.37 -8.66 18.32
N GLU A 59 4.30 -9.97 18.56
CA GLU A 59 3.03 -10.67 18.65
C GLU A 59 2.43 -10.36 20.03
N SER A 60 1.37 -9.54 20.03
CA SER A 60 0.65 -9.11 21.23
C SER A 60 -0.78 -8.75 20.86
N GLU A 61 -1.73 -8.93 21.78
CA GLU A 61 -3.13 -8.55 21.58
C GLU A 61 -3.27 -7.07 21.16
N GLU A 62 -2.49 -6.17 21.76
CA GLU A 62 -2.50 -4.74 21.42
C GLU A 62 -2.12 -4.47 19.95
N ASN A 63 -0.98 -5.01 19.49
CA ASN A 63 -0.61 -4.93 18.07
C ASN A 63 -1.65 -5.58 17.14
N GLU A 64 -2.25 -6.71 17.53
CA GLU A 64 -3.31 -7.31 16.73
C GLU A 64 -4.54 -6.42 16.61
N GLU A 65 -4.94 -5.74 17.69
CA GLU A 65 -6.03 -4.77 17.69
C GLU A 65 -5.70 -3.61 16.77
N ILE A 66 -4.51 -3.01 16.92
CA ILE A 66 -4.02 -1.91 16.06
C ILE A 66 -4.08 -2.34 14.60
N LEU A 67 -3.58 -3.52 14.26
CA LEU A 67 -3.57 -4.03 12.88
C LEU A 67 -4.97 -4.25 12.29
N LYS A 68 -5.97 -4.54 13.13
CA LYS A 68 -7.37 -4.77 12.71
C LYS A 68 -8.20 -3.49 12.63
N VAL A 69 -7.71 -2.35 13.13
CA VAL A 69 -8.44 -1.07 13.05
C VAL A 69 -8.70 -0.69 11.59
N GLU A 70 -9.96 -0.40 11.28
CA GLU A 70 -10.37 0.20 10.01
C GLU A 70 -10.17 1.72 10.05
N GLN A 71 -9.65 2.27 8.95
CA GLN A 71 -9.50 3.70 8.73
C GLN A 71 -10.19 4.12 7.43
N ASP A 72 -10.75 5.33 7.40
CA ASP A 72 -11.21 5.94 6.15
C ASP A 72 -10.09 6.77 5.55
N VAL A 73 -9.50 6.27 4.47
CA VAL A 73 -8.36 6.91 3.80
C VAL A 73 -8.75 7.43 2.42
N SER A 74 -8.18 8.57 2.04
CA SER A 74 -8.38 9.18 0.73
C SER A 74 -7.13 8.99 -0.12
N LEU A 75 -6.98 7.81 -0.71
CA LEU A 75 -5.83 7.46 -1.53
C LEU A 75 -6.10 7.73 -3.03
N PRO A 76 -5.11 8.27 -3.77
CA PRO A 76 -5.17 8.29 -5.23
C PRO A 76 -5.34 6.88 -5.80
N LYS A 77 -6.08 6.78 -6.91
CA LYS A 77 -6.23 5.51 -7.64
C LYS A 77 -5.18 5.38 -8.74
N ILE A 78 -4.83 4.14 -9.09
CA ILE A 78 -4.02 3.79 -10.26
C ILE A 78 -4.94 3.15 -11.30
N ASN A 79 -4.81 3.52 -12.57
CA ASN A 79 -5.55 2.82 -13.61
C ASN A 79 -4.89 1.48 -13.92
N GLU A 80 -5.68 0.44 -14.17
CA GLU A 80 -5.15 -0.89 -14.54
C GLU A 80 -4.14 -0.83 -15.70
N LYS A 81 -4.43 -0.01 -16.72
CA LYS A 81 -3.53 0.22 -17.88
C LYS A 81 -2.15 0.78 -17.52
N ASP A 82 -2.04 1.48 -16.39
CA ASP A 82 -0.74 1.98 -15.92
C ASP A 82 0.14 0.85 -15.34
N LEU A 83 -0.46 -0.28 -14.95
CA LEU A 83 0.21 -1.44 -14.34
C LEU A 83 0.59 -2.51 -15.37
N GLU A 84 -0.11 -2.60 -16.50
CA GLU A 84 0.19 -3.54 -17.60
C GLU A 84 1.67 -3.66 -18.01
N PRO A 85 2.44 -2.56 -18.13
CA PRO A 85 3.84 -2.66 -18.56
C PRO A 85 4.80 -3.05 -17.42
N LEU A 86 4.33 -3.22 -16.19
CA LEU A 86 5.15 -3.50 -15.02
C LEU A 86 5.27 -5.00 -14.78
N GLU A 87 6.46 -5.44 -14.37
CA GLU A 87 6.66 -6.78 -13.85
C GLU A 87 6.16 -6.84 -12.40
N ILE A 88 4.86 -7.10 -12.25
CA ILE A 88 4.16 -7.21 -10.96
C ILE A 88 3.57 -8.61 -10.79
N SER A 89 3.67 -9.16 -9.58
CA SER A 89 3.08 -10.47 -9.30
C SER A 89 1.57 -10.37 -9.10
N VAL A 90 0.84 -11.47 -9.32
CA VAL A 90 -0.61 -11.54 -9.01
C VAL A 90 -0.88 -11.28 -7.53
N ALA A 91 0.01 -11.72 -6.63
CA ALA A 91 -0.12 -11.47 -5.19
C ALA A 91 -0.05 -9.97 -4.88
N ASP A 92 0.89 -9.25 -5.51
CA ASP A 92 1.00 -7.80 -5.37
C ASP A 92 -0.22 -7.10 -5.97
N LEU A 93 -0.76 -7.58 -7.10
CA LEU A 93 -2.00 -7.04 -7.68
C LEU A 93 -3.21 -7.21 -6.76
N LEU A 94 -3.35 -8.35 -6.06
CA LEU A 94 -4.42 -8.55 -5.08
C LEU A 94 -4.31 -7.55 -3.92
N VAL A 95 -3.09 -7.26 -3.47
CA VAL A 95 -2.85 -6.24 -2.43
C VAL A 95 -3.21 -4.85 -2.94
N LEU A 96 -2.91 -4.52 -4.20
CA LEU A 96 -3.21 -3.22 -4.79
C LEU A 96 -4.66 -3.06 -5.28
N GLU A 97 -5.44 -4.14 -5.39
CA GLU A 97 -6.83 -4.09 -5.88
C GLU A 97 -7.67 -2.96 -5.27
N PRO A 98 -7.61 -2.67 -3.95
CA PRO A 98 -8.39 -1.60 -3.35
C PRO A 98 -8.08 -0.21 -3.89
N ILE A 99 -6.93 -0.01 -4.53
CA ILE A 99 -6.50 1.27 -5.09
C ILE A 99 -6.37 1.25 -6.62
N ILE A 100 -6.73 0.15 -7.27
CA ILE A 100 -6.83 0.07 -8.73
C ILE A 100 -8.22 0.56 -9.15
N ASP A 101 -8.23 1.48 -10.10
CA ASP A 101 -9.41 1.81 -10.90
C ASP A 101 -9.37 0.93 -12.15
N LYS A 102 -10.36 0.02 -12.25
CA LYS A 102 -10.48 -0.89 -13.40
C LYS A 102 -10.81 -0.10 -14.68
N GLY A 103 -11.24 1.16 -14.55
CA GLY A 103 -11.85 1.90 -15.63
C GLY A 103 -13.16 1.24 -15.98
N ASP A 104 -14.27 1.97 -15.94
CA ASP A 104 -15.51 1.44 -16.49
C ASP A 104 -15.24 0.94 -17.93
N ASP A 105 -15.43 -0.35 -18.17
CA ASP A 105 -15.76 -0.89 -19.49
C ASP A 105 -17.06 -0.19 -19.93
N LYS A 106 -16.92 0.94 -20.61
CA LYS A 106 -17.99 1.63 -21.34
C LYS A 106 -17.49 2.07 -22.70
#